data_AF-A0A1H9EMW0-F1
#
_entry.id   AF-A0A1H9EMW0-F1
#
_cell.length_a   1.000
_cell.length_b   1.000
_cell.length_c   1.000
_cell.angle_alpha   90.00
_cell.angle_beta   90.00
_cell.angle_gamma   90.00
#
_symmetry.space_group_name_H-M   'P 1'
#
loop_
_entity.id
_entity.type
_entity.pdbx_description
1 polymer ?
#
loop_
_entity_poly.entity_id
_entity_poly.type
_entity_poly.pdbx_seq_one_letter_code
_entity_poly.pdbx_strand_id
1 'polypeptide(L)'
;MRGRTPDRLCAEAVELAREAAREAAFPGRIGDHLGAVADGDRVVTHYFECLEPGYRGWRWAATVARASRARVVTVDETVLLPGPDALLAPEWVPWSERLRPGDLGPGDLLPTEADDPRLEPGYTGGGDPSPHAAVVESAWEEAGAEGPAEAEDADVVTSEPGELPGAPARGSIAAVAEEIGMGRPRVLSRQGLHDAADRWEEEFGPRTPMAQAAPASCMSCGFLVPMAGSLRQAFGVCANEFSPADGRVVSLAFGCGGHSEAAVMPRTPRPPAPVIDETRVDELPLDTGADASDGGEADASDDGADGPES
;
A
#
# COMPACT_ATOMS: atom_id res chain seq x y z
N MET A 1 -18.66 31.91 -30.30
CA MET A 1 -18.18 33.11 -31.03
C MET A 1 -18.76 33.09 -32.43
N ARG A 2 -19.47 34.13 -32.88
CA ARG A 2 -19.84 34.24 -34.31
C ARG A 2 -18.55 34.47 -35.08
N GLY A 3 -18.24 33.60 -36.03
CA GLY A 3 -17.00 33.67 -36.81
C GLY A 3 -16.92 34.99 -37.57
N ARG A 4 -15.75 35.63 -37.54
CA ARG A 4 -15.42 36.70 -38.49
C ARG A 4 -15.48 36.13 -39.90
N THR A 5 -15.91 36.95 -40.85
CA THR A 5 -15.76 36.63 -42.27
C THR A 5 -14.27 36.51 -42.57
N PRO A 6 -13.76 35.34 -42.99
CA PRO A 6 -12.34 35.16 -43.28
C PRO A 6 -11.92 36.00 -44.49
N ASP A 7 -10.67 36.48 -44.49
CA ASP A 7 -10.09 37.10 -45.68
C ASP A 7 -10.16 36.13 -46.85
N ARG A 8 -10.75 36.55 -47.97
CA ARG A 8 -11.02 35.67 -49.11
C ARG A 8 -9.76 34.98 -49.64
N LEU A 9 -8.65 35.71 -49.76
CA LEU A 9 -7.41 35.14 -50.29
C LEU A 9 -6.80 34.13 -49.32
N CYS A 10 -6.81 34.42 -48.02
CA CYS A 10 -6.38 33.46 -47.00
C CYS A 10 -7.29 32.22 -46.98
N ALA A 11 -8.61 32.40 -47.03
CA ALA A 11 -9.57 31.28 -47.04
C ALA A 11 -9.43 30.37 -48.28
N GLU A 12 -9.04 30.92 -49.42
CA GLU A 12 -8.80 30.17 -50.66
C GLU A 12 -7.41 29.49 -50.69
N ALA A 13 -6.50 29.83 -49.76
CA ALA A 13 -5.11 29.33 -49.72
C ALA A 13 -4.95 27.93 -49.11
N VAL A 14 -5.90 27.02 -49.38
CA VAL A 14 -5.92 25.66 -48.81
C VAL A 14 -4.68 24.85 -49.19
N GLU A 15 -4.23 24.91 -50.45
CA GLU A 15 -3.07 24.14 -50.89
C GLU A 15 -1.76 24.65 -50.28
N LEU A 16 -1.58 25.97 -50.16
CA LEU A 16 -0.43 26.54 -49.46
C LEU A 16 -0.37 26.06 -47.99
N ALA A 17 -1.51 26.07 -47.32
CA ALA A 17 -1.63 25.58 -45.95
C ALA A 17 -1.40 24.06 -45.85
N ARG A 18 -1.86 23.29 -46.84
CA ARG A 18 -1.64 21.83 -46.92
C ARG A 18 -0.18 21.49 -47.16
N GLU A 19 0.51 22.24 -48.03
CA GLU A 19 1.94 22.07 -48.27
C GLU A 19 2.74 22.36 -47.01
N ALA A 20 2.45 23.45 -46.29
CA ALA A 20 3.06 23.74 -45.00
C ALA A 20 2.85 22.60 -43.98
N ALA A 21 1.63 22.08 -43.87
CA ALA A 21 1.34 20.92 -43.02
C ALA A 21 2.13 19.66 -43.41
N ARG A 22 2.29 19.40 -44.71
CA ARG A 22 3.08 18.27 -45.23
C ARG A 22 4.58 18.42 -44.99
N GLU A 23 5.10 19.65 -44.97
CA GLU A 23 6.50 19.90 -44.64
C GLU A 23 6.80 19.61 -43.15
N ALA A 24 5.84 19.88 -42.27
CA ALA A 24 5.98 19.63 -40.83
C ALA A 24 5.70 18.16 -40.43
N ALA A 25 4.77 17.49 -41.13
CA ALA A 25 4.36 16.14 -40.81
C ALA A 25 5.24 15.06 -41.45
N PHE A 26 5.18 13.84 -40.91
CA PHE A 26 5.76 12.70 -41.62
C PHE A 26 5.07 12.46 -42.98
N PRO A 27 5.78 11.91 -43.98
CA PRO A 27 5.21 11.66 -45.30
C PRO A 27 3.91 10.82 -45.24
N GLY A 28 2.86 11.31 -45.90
CA GLY A 28 1.56 10.63 -45.97
C GLY A 28 0.71 10.73 -44.70
N ARG A 29 1.03 11.63 -43.76
CA ARG A 29 0.30 11.78 -42.48
C ARG A 29 -0.70 12.93 -42.41
N ILE A 30 -0.91 13.62 -43.52
CA ILE A 30 -1.95 14.65 -43.68
C ILE A 30 -3.15 14.06 -44.43
N GLY A 31 -4.33 14.09 -43.80
CA GLY A 31 -5.60 13.65 -44.39
C GLY A 31 -6.44 14.80 -44.97
N ASP A 32 -7.76 14.68 -44.82
CA ASP A 32 -8.72 15.59 -45.45
C ASP A 32 -8.65 17.03 -44.87
N HIS A 33 -9.09 18.02 -45.67
CA HIS A 33 -9.26 19.38 -45.17
C HIS A 33 -10.55 19.46 -44.35
N LEU A 34 -10.43 19.79 -43.07
CA LEU A 34 -11.53 19.78 -42.11
C LEU A 34 -12.27 21.12 -42.04
N GLY A 35 -11.65 22.19 -42.54
CA GLY A 35 -12.23 23.53 -42.57
C GLY A 35 -11.20 24.63 -42.29
N ALA A 36 -11.68 25.86 -42.21
CA ALA A 36 -10.86 27.03 -41.95
C ALA A 36 -11.56 27.99 -40.97
N VAL A 37 -10.80 28.66 -40.12
CA VAL A 37 -11.29 29.62 -39.11
C VAL A 37 -10.52 30.93 -39.26
N ALA A 38 -11.24 32.05 -39.16
CA ALA A 38 -10.65 33.39 -39.14
C ALA A 38 -10.21 33.77 -37.73
N ASP A 39 -8.89 33.78 -37.47
CA ASP A 39 -8.32 34.20 -36.19
C ASP A 39 -8.05 35.71 -36.15
N GLY A 40 -7.96 36.36 -37.32
CA GLY A 40 -7.78 37.80 -37.47
C GLY A 40 -8.31 38.34 -38.80
N ASP A 41 -8.09 39.63 -39.07
CA ASP A 41 -8.60 40.26 -40.30
C ASP A 41 -8.02 39.66 -41.60
N ARG A 42 -6.75 39.21 -41.53
CA ARG A 42 -6.02 38.58 -42.64
C ARG A 42 -5.17 37.42 -42.14
N VAL A 43 -5.74 36.68 -41.18
CA VAL A 43 -5.12 35.52 -40.54
C VAL A 43 -6.18 34.44 -40.49
N VAL A 44 -5.92 33.31 -41.14
CA VAL A 44 -6.85 32.19 -41.26
C VAL A 44 -6.09 30.90 -40.96
N THR A 45 -6.63 30.09 -40.06
CA THR A 45 -6.10 28.76 -39.75
C THR A 45 -6.88 27.70 -40.51
N HIS A 46 -6.18 26.91 -41.32
CA HIS A 46 -6.72 25.74 -42.01
C HIS A 46 -6.44 24.48 -41.17
N TYR A 47 -7.46 23.65 -41.00
CA TYR A 47 -7.34 22.38 -40.29
C TYR A 47 -7.32 21.20 -41.25
N PHE A 48 -6.44 20.25 -41.00
CA PHE A 48 -6.35 18.99 -41.73
C PHE A 48 -6.35 17.81 -40.76
N GLU A 49 -6.92 16.68 -41.18
CA GLU A 49 -6.90 15.44 -40.40
C GLU A 49 -5.46 14.96 -40.16
N CYS A 50 -5.16 14.53 -38.93
CA CYS A 50 -3.91 13.86 -38.61
C CYS A 50 -4.08 12.34 -38.77
N LEU A 51 -3.26 11.73 -39.64
CA LEU A 51 -3.26 10.28 -39.89
C LEU A 51 -2.12 9.55 -39.15
N GLU A 52 -1.54 10.18 -38.13
CA GLU A 52 -0.51 9.57 -37.29
C GLU A 52 -1.14 8.65 -36.22
N PRO A 53 -0.70 7.38 -36.10
CA PRO A 53 -1.30 6.42 -35.17
C PRO A 53 -1.31 6.88 -33.70
N GLY A 54 -0.31 7.66 -33.28
CA GLY A 54 -0.19 8.17 -31.91
C GLY A 54 -1.06 9.39 -31.60
N TYR A 55 -1.66 10.02 -32.61
CA TYR A 55 -2.36 11.30 -32.50
C TYR A 55 -3.83 11.17 -32.94
N ARG A 56 -4.51 10.11 -32.50
CA ARG A 56 -5.93 9.89 -32.79
C ARG A 56 -6.76 11.09 -32.33
N GLY A 57 -7.58 11.62 -33.24
CA GLY A 57 -8.46 12.77 -32.98
C GLY A 57 -7.74 14.12 -32.99
N TRP A 58 -6.43 14.17 -33.23
CA TRP A 58 -5.69 15.40 -33.44
C TRP A 58 -5.82 15.86 -34.89
N ARG A 59 -5.49 17.13 -35.11
CA ARG A 59 -5.57 17.80 -36.42
C ARG A 59 -4.38 18.74 -36.61
N TRP A 60 -3.85 18.76 -37.82
CA TRP A 60 -2.87 19.76 -38.23
C TRP A 60 -3.56 21.09 -38.43
N ALA A 61 -2.98 22.15 -37.89
CA ALA A 61 -3.43 23.52 -38.06
C ALA A 61 -2.33 24.31 -38.75
N ALA A 62 -2.63 24.85 -39.93
CA ALA A 62 -1.73 25.68 -40.70
C ALA A 62 -2.31 27.08 -40.79
N THR A 63 -1.66 28.02 -40.12
CA THR A 63 -2.07 29.42 -40.07
C THR A 63 -1.44 30.15 -41.24
N VAL A 64 -2.28 30.76 -42.08
CA VAL A 64 -1.84 31.60 -43.20
C VAL A 64 -2.24 33.05 -42.94
N ALA A 65 -1.36 33.96 -43.32
CA ALA A 65 -1.55 35.38 -43.13
C ALA A 65 -1.27 36.16 -44.42
N ARG A 66 -1.85 37.37 -44.50
CA ARG A 66 -1.59 38.29 -45.60
C ARG A 66 -1.31 39.69 -45.08
N ALA A 67 -0.12 40.20 -45.38
CA ALA A 67 0.26 41.56 -45.02
C ALA A 67 -0.67 42.61 -45.67
N SER A 68 -0.81 43.77 -45.03
CA SER A 68 -1.64 44.86 -45.56
C SER A 68 -1.18 45.27 -46.96
N ARG A 69 -2.13 45.41 -47.89
CA ARG A 69 -1.91 45.71 -49.32
C ARG A 69 -1.15 44.65 -50.12
N ALA A 70 -0.65 43.58 -49.49
CA ALA A 70 -0.05 42.46 -50.21
C ALA A 70 -1.13 41.66 -50.97
N ARG A 71 -0.74 41.13 -52.12
CA ARG A 71 -1.58 40.24 -52.95
C ARG A 71 -1.23 38.76 -52.77
N VAL A 72 -0.19 38.47 -52.00
CA VAL A 72 0.34 37.13 -51.75
C VAL A 72 0.03 36.74 -50.31
N VAL A 73 -0.42 35.51 -50.12
CA VAL A 73 -0.62 34.89 -48.81
C VAL A 73 0.67 34.17 -48.41
N THR A 74 1.06 34.25 -47.14
CA THR A 74 2.22 33.59 -46.56
C THR A 74 1.80 32.65 -45.44
N VAL A 75 2.62 31.65 -45.14
CA VAL A 75 2.45 30.79 -43.96
C VAL A 75 3.03 31.50 -42.74
N ASP A 76 2.31 31.47 -41.63
CA ASP A 76 2.76 32.01 -40.34
C ASP A 76 3.30 30.90 -39.45
N GLU A 77 2.47 29.89 -39.18
CA GLU A 77 2.85 28.73 -38.36
C GLU A 77 2.15 27.45 -38.81
N THR A 78 2.71 26.32 -38.38
CA THR A 78 2.14 25.00 -38.58
C THR A 78 2.27 24.20 -37.29
N VAL A 79 1.15 23.79 -36.70
CA VAL A 79 1.12 23.15 -35.39
C VAL A 79 0.17 21.95 -35.40
N LEU A 80 0.46 20.96 -34.56
CA LEU A 80 -0.43 19.82 -34.33
C LEU A 80 -1.26 20.10 -33.08
N LEU A 81 -2.58 20.15 -33.21
CA LEU A 81 -3.49 20.51 -32.11
C LEU A 81 -4.49 19.38 -31.82
N PRO A 82 -4.89 19.23 -30.55
CA PRO A 82 -5.94 18.29 -30.21
C PRO A 82 -7.26 18.74 -30.83
N GLY A 83 -7.94 17.81 -31.52
CA GLY A 83 -9.32 17.99 -31.94
C GLY A 83 -10.31 17.61 -30.82
N PRO A 84 -11.62 17.73 -31.09
CA PRO A 84 -12.66 17.40 -30.11
C PRO A 84 -12.61 15.95 -29.60
N ASP A 85 -12.10 15.04 -30.43
CA ASP A 85 -12.00 13.61 -30.14
C ASP A 85 -10.57 13.18 -29.75
N ALA A 86 -9.68 14.13 -29.50
CA ALA A 86 -8.30 13.85 -29.13
C ALA A 86 -8.22 13.27 -27.71
N LEU A 87 -7.44 12.20 -27.56
CA LEU A 87 -7.05 11.70 -26.24
C LEU A 87 -5.99 12.64 -25.66
N LEU A 88 -6.36 13.37 -24.60
CA LEU A 88 -5.47 14.24 -23.84
C LEU A 88 -4.94 13.54 -22.60
N ALA A 89 -3.75 13.94 -22.16
CA ALA A 89 -3.25 13.55 -20.86
C ALA A 89 -4.21 14.07 -19.76
N PRO A 90 -4.39 13.33 -18.66
CA PRO A 90 -5.11 13.85 -17.50
C PRO A 90 -4.41 15.12 -16.98
N GLU A 91 -5.13 15.90 -16.19
CA GLU A 91 -4.55 17.04 -15.50
C GLU A 91 -3.37 16.60 -14.62
N TRP A 92 -2.31 17.40 -14.60
CA TRP A 92 -1.14 17.11 -13.79
C TRP A 92 -1.50 17.28 -12.31
N VAL A 93 -1.20 16.25 -11.51
CA VAL A 93 -1.43 16.24 -10.06
C VAL A 93 -0.09 16.25 -9.33
N PRO A 94 0.13 17.10 -8.31
CA PRO A 94 1.35 17.11 -7.49
C PRO A 94 1.69 15.74 -6.93
N TRP A 95 2.98 15.46 -6.73
CA TRP A 95 3.41 14.15 -6.20
C TRP A 95 2.81 13.85 -4.81
N SER A 96 2.66 14.86 -3.96
CA SER A 96 2.13 14.74 -2.59
C SER A 96 0.67 14.28 -2.60
N GLU A 97 -0.10 14.74 -3.59
CA GLU A 97 -1.50 14.35 -3.79
C GLU A 97 -1.64 12.98 -4.46
N ARG A 98 -0.54 12.41 -4.99
CA ARG A 98 -0.54 11.06 -5.58
C ARG A 98 -0.22 9.96 -4.58
N LEU A 99 0.34 10.30 -3.41
CA LEU A 99 0.75 9.32 -2.41
C LEU A 99 -0.44 8.60 -1.80
N ARG A 100 -0.29 7.30 -1.65
CA ARG A 100 -1.25 6.39 -1.04
C ARG A 100 -0.65 5.73 0.20
N PRO A 101 -1.50 5.29 1.14
CA PRO A 101 -1.04 4.44 2.23
C PRO A 101 -0.30 3.22 1.69
N GLY A 102 0.94 3.00 2.15
CA GLY A 102 1.79 1.90 1.73
C GLY A 102 2.77 2.22 0.59
N ASP A 103 2.74 3.43 0.01
CA ASP A 103 3.68 3.82 -1.05
C ASP A 103 5.11 4.06 -0.54
N LEU A 104 5.30 4.25 0.77
CA LEU A 104 6.61 4.47 1.36
C LEU A 104 7.39 3.15 1.51
N GLY A 105 8.59 3.12 0.96
CA GLY A 105 9.57 2.05 1.11
C GLY A 105 10.79 2.46 1.96
N PRO A 106 11.74 1.52 2.16
CA PRO A 106 12.97 1.81 2.88
C PRO A 106 13.78 2.93 2.21
N GLY A 107 14.13 3.96 2.99
CA GLY A 107 14.92 5.11 2.53
C GLY A 107 14.10 6.29 2.02
N ASP A 108 12.78 6.14 1.86
CA ASP A 108 11.93 7.25 1.46
C ASP A 108 11.77 8.27 2.59
N LEU A 109 11.94 9.55 2.26
CA LEU A 109 11.65 10.67 3.15
C LEU A 109 10.38 11.35 2.67
N LEU A 110 9.36 11.36 3.52
CA LEU A 110 8.14 12.13 3.30
C LEU A 110 8.19 13.40 4.17
N PRO A 111 8.46 14.58 3.58
CA PRO A 111 8.44 15.83 4.31
C PRO A 111 7.06 16.05 4.92
N THR A 112 7.04 16.36 6.22
CA THR A 112 5.82 16.74 6.92
C THR A 112 5.65 18.25 6.82
N GLU A 113 4.46 18.71 6.44
CA GLU A 113 4.13 20.13 6.44
C GLU A 113 4.31 20.73 7.84
N ALA A 114 4.74 22.00 7.90
CA ALA A 114 5.01 22.67 9.17
C ALA A 114 3.74 22.82 10.02
N ASP A 115 2.60 23.01 9.34
CA ASP A 115 1.27 23.23 9.88
C ASP A 115 0.32 22.04 9.66
N ASP A 116 0.85 20.81 9.56
CA ASP A 116 0.03 19.61 9.44
C ASP A 116 -0.99 19.53 10.60
N PRO A 117 -2.31 19.62 10.34
CA PRO A 117 -3.33 19.69 11.37
C PRO A 117 -3.44 18.41 12.20
N ARG A 118 -2.82 17.31 11.76
CA ARG A 118 -2.77 16.04 12.49
C ARG A 118 -1.69 16.02 13.57
N LEU A 119 -0.84 17.05 13.64
CA LEU A 119 0.27 17.13 14.57
C LEU A 119 0.15 18.38 15.46
N GLU A 120 0.54 18.23 16.71
CA GLU A 120 0.68 19.31 17.69
C GLU A 120 2.07 19.23 18.36
N PRO A 121 2.60 20.34 18.89
CA PRO A 121 3.83 20.33 19.67
C PRO A 121 3.71 19.40 20.88
N GLY A 122 4.70 18.54 21.10
CA GLY A 122 4.77 17.75 22.33
C GLY A 122 5.34 18.53 23.51
N TYR A 123 5.44 17.87 24.66
CA TYR A 123 5.99 18.46 25.88
C TYR A 123 7.53 18.43 25.84
N THR A 124 8.16 19.60 25.83
CA THR A 124 9.63 19.75 25.80
C THR A 124 10.24 20.17 27.15
N GLY A 125 9.44 20.36 28.20
CA GLY A 125 9.97 20.72 29.53
C GLY A 125 10.54 22.13 29.67
N GLY A 126 10.57 22.92 28.59
CA GLY A 126 11.04 24.31 28.54
C GLY A 126 12.36 24.46 27.78
N GLY A 127 12.32 25.26 26.71
CA GLY A 127 13.49 25.82 26.00
C GLY A 127 14.32 24.86 25.15
N ASP A 128 14.69 23.71 25.70
CA ASP A 128 15.61 22.79 25.05
C ASP A 128 14.88 21.88 24.05
N PRO A 129 15.42 21.70 22.83
CA PRO A 129 14.84 20.79 21.86
C PRO A 129 14.89 19.35 22.38
N SER A 130 13.82 18.59 22.11
CA SER A 130 13.77 17.17 22.46
C SER A 130 14.97 16.42 21.86
N PRO A 131 15.61 15.48 22.59
CA PRO A 131 16.66 14.62 22.04
C PRO A 131 16.21 13.81 20.81
N HIS A 132 14.90 13.69 20.59
CA HIS A 132 14.30 13.01 19.45
C HIS A 132 13.88 13.97 18.31
N ALA A 133 14.27 15.24 18.36
CA ALA A 133 14.05 16.17 17.25
C ALA A 133 14.94 15.79 16.07
N ALA A 134 14.33 15.24 15.02
CA ALA A 134 14.97 15.18 13.72
C ALA A 134 15.21 16.64 13.27
N VAL A 135 16.48 17.05 13.26
CA VAL A 135 16.91 18.40 12.87
C VAL A 135 16.65 18.56 11.37
N VAL A 136 15.45 19.00 11.00
CA VAL A 136 15.09 19.23 9.60
C VAL A 136 15.22 20.71 9.24
N GLU A 137 14.95 21.66 10.15
CA GLU A 137 15.06 23.08 9.82
C GLU A 137 16.51 23.55 9.62
N SER A 138 17.44 23.19 10.51
CA SER A 138 18.86 23.58 10.34
C SER A 138 19.55 22.86 9.17
N ALA A 139 19.06 21.68 8.79
CA ALA A 139 19.65 20.88 7.73
C ALA A 139 19.44 21.49 6.33
N TRP A 140 18.43 22.35 6.13
CA TRP A 140 18.11 22.91 4.81
C TRP A 140 18.73 24.30 4.61
N GLU A 141 18.99 25.03 5.70
CA GLU A 141 19.73 26.29 5.68
C GLU A 141 21.25 26.08 5.68
N GLU A 142 21.77 25.02 6.32
CA GLU A 142 23.20 24.74 6.36
C GLU A 142 23.69 23.81 5.23
N ALA A 143 22.83 22.96 4.65
CA ALA A 143 23.21 22.10 3.52
C ALA A 143 23.16 22.86 2.18
N GLY A 144 24.06 23.83 2.03
CA GLY A 144 24.53 24.17 0.69
C GLY A 144 25.23 22.95 0.09
N ALA A 145 24.67 22.34 -0.97
CA ALA A 145 25.25 21.37 -1.92
C ALA A 145 26.10 20.18 -1.42
N GLU A 146 26.26 19.97 -0.11
CA GLU A 146 27.00 18.85 0.48
C GLU A 146 26.13 18.26 1.60
N GLY A 147 25.76 16.99 1.46
CA GLY A 147 24.74 16.34 2.29
C GLY A 147 25.18 16.10 3.75
N PRO A 148 24.22 15.80 4.65
CA PRO A 148 24.51 15.58 6.06
C PRO A 148 25.06 14.17 6.26
N ALA A 149 26.38 14.01 6.14
CA ALA A 149 27.07 12.73 6.33
C ALA A 149 27.80 12.60 7.68
N GLU A 150 27.79 13.61 8.55
CA GLU A 150 28.58 13.58 9.78
C GLU A 150 27.75 14.01 11.00
N ALA A 151 26.96 13.07 11.52
CA ALA A 151 26.45 13.11 12.89
C ALA A 151 26.41 11.68 13.46
N GLU A 152 27.51 10.94 13.29
CA GLU A 152 27.73 9.65 13.95
C GLU A 152 28.65 9.89 15.13
N ASP A 153 28.12 10.37 16.25
CA ASP A 153 28.69 10.19 17.60
C ASP A 153 27.68 10.72 18.64
N ALA A 154 26.61 9.95 18.86
CA ALA A 154 25.80 10.10 20.06
C ALA A 154 26.43 9.24 21.15
N ASP A 155 27.05 9.87 22.16
CA ASP A 155 27.54 9.16 23.34
C ASP A 155 26.38 8.39 24.00
N VAL A 156 26.47 7.06 23.97
CA VAL A 156 25.54 6.19 24.70
C VAL A 156 25.78 6.43 26.18
N VAL A 157 24.86 7.14 26.85
CA VAL A 157 24.86 7.25 28.30
C VAL A 157 24.51 5.86 28.87
N THR A 158 25.54 5.07 29.18
CA THR A 158 25.37 3.82 29.92
C THR A 158 25.15 4.16 31.40
N SER A 159 23.90 4.11 31.86
CA SER A 159 23.65 4.01 33.29
C SER A 159 24.20 2.67 33.81
N GLU A 160 25.01 2.70 34.88
CA GLU A 160 25.58 1.47 35.44
C GLU A 160 24.46 0.50 35.90
N PRO A 161 24.52 -0.80 35.54
CA PRO A 161 23.50 -1.76 35.95
C PRO A 161 23.60 -2.02 37.46
N GLY A 162 22.63 -1.54 38.23
CA GLY A 162 22.52 -1.91 39.65
C GLY A 162 22.08 -0.81 40.61
N GLU A 163 21.92 0.43 40.16
CA GLU A 163 21.41 1.49 41.02
C GLU A 163 19.89 1.32 41.19
N LEU A 164 19.47 0.73 42.31
CA LEU A 164 18.07 0.71 42.72
C LEU A 164 17.58 2.17 42.76
N PRO A 165 16.40 2.47 42.18
CA PRO A 165 15.91 3.85 42.14
C PRO A 165 15.89 4.39 43.57
N GLY A 166 16.52 5.56 43.74
CA GLY A 166 16.50 6.30 44.99
C GLY A 166 15.08 6.45 45.53
N ALA A 167 14.97 6.78 46.82
CA ALA A 167 13.68 6.90 47.52
C ALA A 167 12.59 7.51 46.63
N PRO A 168 11.37 6.95 46.60
CA PRO A 168 10.32 7.37 45.68
C PRO A 168 10.13 8.89 45.75
N ALA A 169 10.52 9.56 44.68
CA ALA A 169 10.38 10.99 44.53
C ALA A 169 9.00 11.33 43.95
N ARG A 170 8.56 12.57 44.10
CA ARG A 170 7.40 13.04 43.35
C ARG A 170 7.77 13.08 41.87
N GLY A 171 6.98 12.40 41.03
CA GLY A 171 7.13 12.46 39.59
C GLY A 171 7.05 13.89 39.07
N SER A 172 7.94 14.25 38.16
CA SER A 172 7.89 15.53 37.45
C SER A 172 6.90 15.47 36.29
N ILE A 173 6.45 16.63 35.81
CA ILE A 173 5.60 16.70 34.60
C ILE A 173 6.33 16.07 33.40
N ALA A 174 7.65 16.24 33.32
CA ALA A 174 8.48 15.61 32.29
C ALA A 174 8.43 14.08 32.35
N ALA A 175 8.56 13.49 33.55
CA ALA A 175 8.48 12.04 33.72
C ALA A 175 7.10 11.49 33.32
N VAL A 176 6.02 12.20 33.67
CA VAL A 176 4.66 11.84 33.24
C VAL A 176 4.52 11.98 31.74
N ALA A 177 5.02 13.06 31.14
CA ALA A 177 4.97 13.29 29.70
C ALA A 177 5.70 12.19 28.92
N GLU A 178 6.84 11.71 29.43
CA GLU A 178 7.57 10.59 28.85
C GLU A 178 6.77 9.28 28.97
N GLU A 179 6.23 8.97 30.14
CA GLU A 179 5.42 7.78 30.39
C GLU A 179 4.20 7.69 29.46
N ILE A 180 3.57 8.81 29.15
CA ILE A 180 2.39 8.87 28.27
C ILE A 180 2.74 9.18 26.81
N GLY A 181 4.02 9.21 26.44
CA GLY A 181 4.49 9.37 25.05
C GLY A 181 4.41 10.79 24.48
N MET A 182 4.27 11.80 25.34
CA MET A 182 4.18 13.22 25.00
C MET A 182 5.53 13.93 24.88
N GLY A 183 6.66 13.29 25.23
CA GLY A 183 8.01 13.88 25.18
C GLY A 183 8.62 14.05 23.77
N ARG A 184 7.89 13.64 22.73
CA ARG A 184 8.32 13.79 21.32
C ARG A 184 8.19 15.24 20.85
N PRO A 185 8.98 15.70 19.86
CA PRO A 185 8.85 17.06 19.32
C PRO A 185 7.44 17.36 18.80
N ARG A 186 6.83 16.39 18.11
CA ARG A 186 5.46 16.43 17.61
C ARG A 186 4.70 15.17 18.02
N VAL A 187 3.49 15.37 18.50
CA VAL A 187 2.52 14.34 18.89
C VAL A 187 1.27 14.44 18.03
N LEU A 188 0.42 13.41 18.02
CA LEU A 188 -0.84 13.50 17.28
C LEU A 188 -1.74 14.55 17.93
N SER A 189 -2.28 15.44 17.11
CA SER A 189 -3.37 16.33 17.50
C SER A 189 -4.64 15.52 17.75
N ARG A 190 -5.66 16.18 18.30
CA ARG A 190 -6.98 15.57 18.43
C ARG A 190 -7.55 15.12 17.08
N GLN A 191 -7.33 15.90 16.03
CA GLN A 191 -7.77 15.54 14.68
C GLN A 191 -7.04 14.29 14.19
N GLY A 192 -5.71 14.27 14.32
CA GLY A 192 -4.90 13.11 13.91
C GLY A 192 -5.28 11.81 14.65
N LEU A 193 -5.66 11.91 15.93
CA LEU A 193 -6.18 10.78 16.70
C LEU A 193 -7.53 10.29 16.17
N HIS A 194 -8.46 11.17 15.84
CA HIS A 194 -9.76 10.79 15.28
C HIS A 194 -9.61 10.19 13.87
N ASP A 195 -8.80 10.80 13.00
CA ASP A 195 -8.53 10.28 11.65
C ASP A 195 -7.91 8.88 11.69
N ALA A 196 -7.05 8.61 12.67
CA ALA A 196 -6.50 7.27 12.88
C ALA A 196 -7.57 6.29 13.39
N ALA A 197 -8.36 6.71 14.39
CA ALA A 197 -9.44 5.90 14.96
C ALA A 197 -10.49 5.51 13.92
N ASP A 198 -10.92 6.45 13.06
CA ASP A 198 -11.89 6.20 12.00
C ASP A 198 -11.39 5.13 11.00
N ARG A 199 -10.12 5.22 10.58
CA ARG A 199 -9.52 4.21 9.69
C ARG A 199 -9.43 2.84 10.35
N TRP A 200 -9.04 2.77 11.62
CA TRP A 200 -8.94 1.49 12.33
C TRP A 200 -10.31 0.86 12.59
N GLU A 201 -11.33 1.67 12.87
CA GLU A 201 -12.71 1.23 13.04
C GLU A 201 -13.32 0.76 11.70
N GLU A 202 -12.88 1.31 10.57
CA GLU A 202 -13.30 0.83 9.25
C GLU A 202 -12.66 -0.51 8.88
N GLU A 203 -11.35 -0.68 9.10
CA GLU A 203 -10.61 -1.90 8.74
C GLU A 203 -10.87 -3.07 9.71
N PHE A 204 -10.82 -2.79 11.02
CA PHE A 204 -10.98 -3.78 12.10
C PHE A 204 -11.92 -3.27 13.18
N GLY A 205 -13.11 -2.82 12.78
CA GLY A 205 -14.18 -2.45 13.69
C GLY A 205 -15.35 -3.42 13.76
N PRO A 206 -16.35 -3.11 14.60
CA PRO A 206 -17.49 -3.96 14.86
C PRO A 206 -18.36 -4.17 13.62
N ARG A 207 -18.38 -3.23 12.67
CA ARG A 207 -19.22 -3.30 11.47
C ARG A 207 -18.67 -4.23 10.38
N THR A 208 -17.47 -4.77 10.56
CA THR A 208 -16.86 -5.68 9.59
C THR A 208 -17.60 -7.03 9.56
N PRO A 209 -17.68 -7.72 8.40
CA PRO A 209 -18.32 -9.04 8.33
C PRO A 209 -17.71 -10.07 9.28
N MET A 210 -16.39 -10.00 9.50
CA MET A 210 -15.67 -10.87 10.44
C MET A 210 -16.15 -10.65 11.88
N ALA A 211 -16.24 -9.38 12.32
CA ALA A 211 -16.71 -9.06 13.66
C ALA A 211 -18.18 -9.46 13.88
N GLN A 212 -19.03 -9.28 12.87
CA GLN A 212 -20.44 -9.66 12.94
C GLN A 212 -20.66 -11.17 13.02
N ALA A 213 -19.73 -11.98 12.51
CA ALA A 213 -19.77 -13.44 12.57
C ALA A 213 -19.00 -14.03 13.77
N ALA A 214 -18.27 -13.20 14.52
CA ALA A 214 -17.41 -13.66 15.58
C ALA A 214 -18.19 -14.13 16.82
N PRO A 215 -17.67 -15.14 17.55
CA PRO A 215 -18.32 -15.64 18.77
C PRO A 215 -18.24 -14.64 19.93
N ALA A 216 -17.22 -13.78 19.96
CA ALA A 216 -17.02 -12.75 20.97
C ALA A 216 -16.08 -11.65 20.43
N SER A 217 -16.08 -10.51 21.12
CA SER A 217 -15.28 -9.35 20.74
C SER A 217 -13.90 -9.33 21.43
N CYS A 218 -12.97 -8.59 20.84
CA CYS A 218 -11.62 -8.33 21.33
C CYS A 218 -11.60 -7.81 22.78
N MET A 219 -12.63 -7.10 23.24
CA MET A 219 -12.78 -6.65 24.63
C MET A 219 -12.59 -7.77 25.67
N SER A 220 -12.97 -9.01 25.33
CA SER A 220 -12.83 -10.18 26.20
C SER A 220 -11.77 -11.19 25.74
N CYS A 221 -11.05 -10.89 24.65
CA CYS A 221 -10.12 -11.85 24.05
C CYS A 221 -8.79 -11.86 24.78
N GLY A 222 -8.30 -13.03 25.18
CA GLY A 222 -7.01 -13.19 25.84
C GLY A 222 -5.78 -12.85 24.97
N PHE A 223 -5.94 -12.78 23.65
CA PHE A 223 -4.89 -12.39 22.71
C PHE A 223 -4.81 -10.87 22.47
N LEU A 224 -5.64 -10.07 23.14
CA LEU A 224 -5.60 -8.61 23.03
C LEU A 224 -4.46 -8.04 23.88
N VAL A 225 -3.55 -7.31 23.25
CA VAL A 225 -2.55 -6.48 23.95
C VAL A 225 -3.13 -5.06 24.13
N PRO A 226 -3.29 -4.56 25.37
CA PRO A 226 -3.81 -3.21 25.60
C PRO A 226 -2.83 -2.14 25.10
N MET A 227 -3.36 -1.11 24.43
CA MET A 227 -2.57 0.07 24.09
C MET A 227 -2.38 1.01 25.30
N ALA A 228 -1.37 1.88 25.22
CA ALA A 228 -1.19 2.98 26.16
C ALA A 228 -2.11 4.18 25.82
N GLY A 229 -2.27 5.09 26.78
CA GLY A 229 -2.96 6.36 26.57
C GLY A 229 -4.49 6.24 26.42
N SER A 230 -5.10 7.26 25.81
CA SER A 230 -6.56 7.41 25.72
C SER A 230 -7.23 6.42 24.78
N LEU A 231 -6.55 6.04 23.68
CA LEU A 231 -7.10 5.12 22.68
C LEU A 231 -7.33 3.70 23.22
N ARG A 232 -6.69 3.32 24.34
CA ARG A 232 -6.90 2.03 25.00
C ARG A 232 -8.36 1.74 25.39
N GLN A 233 -9.17 2.79 25.51
CA GLN A 233 -10.59 2.67 25.87
C GLN A 233 -11.46 2.17 24.71
N ALA A 234 -10.93 2.20 23.48
CA ALA A 234 -11.66 1.82 22.27
C ALA A 234 -10.88 0.82 21.39
N PHE A 235 -9.56 0.72 21.55
CA PHE A 235 -8.70 -0.08 20.67
C PHE A 235 -7.63 -0.86 21.45
N GLY A 236 -7.14 -1.94 20.85
CA GLY A 236 -6.00 -2.73 21.29
C GLY A 236 -5.22 -3.30 20.10
N VAL A 237 -4.18 -4.08 20.34
CA VAL A 237 -3.43 -4.80 19.29
C VAL A 237 -3.73 -6.29 19.39
N CYS A 238 -4.06 -6.92 18.26
CA CYS A 238 -4.24 -8.37 18.22
C CYS A 238 -2.87 -9.06 18.14
N ALA A 239 -2.63 -10.06 18.98
CA ALA A 239 -1.40 -10.86 19.00
C ALA A 239 -1.65 -12.35 18.72
N ASN A 240 -2.73 -12.67 18.01
CA ASN A 240 -3.02 -14.04 17.60
C ASN A 240 -2.58 -14.24 16.16
N GLU A 241 -1.53 -15.02 15.93
CA GLU A 241 -0.98 -15.35 14.60
C GLU A 241 -2.01 -15.95 13.62
N PHE A 242 -3.08 -16.57 14.13
CA PHE A 242 -4.16 -17.14 13.32
C PHE A 242 -5.27 -16.13 12.99
N SER A 243 -5.27 -14.98 13.66
CA SER A 243 -6.21 -13.90 13.37
C SER A 243 -5.79 -13.18 12.08
N PRO A 244 -6.73 -12.80 11.21
CA PRO A 244 -6.42 -11.91 10.07
C PRO A 244 -5.95 -10.52 10.52
N ALA A 245 -6.09 -10.19 11.81
CA ALA A 245 -5.69 -8.93 12.40
C ALA A 245 -4.38 -9.03 13.22
N ASP A 246 -3.62 -10.12 13.13
CA ASP A 246 -2.35 -10.25 13.88
C ASP A 246 -1.41 -9.05 13.65
N GLY A 247 -0.87 -8.51 14.74
CA GLY A 247 -0.02 -7.31 14.73
C GLY A 247 -0.74 -6.01 14.33
N ARG A 248 -2.06 -6.02 14.14
CA ARG A 248 -2.86 -4.83 13.77
C ARG A 248 -3.58 -4.23 14.98
N VAL A 249 -3.87 -2.93 14.88
CA VAL A 249 -4.78 -2.26 15.80
C VAL A 249 -6.21 -2.68 15.48
N VAL A 250 -6.96 -3.07 16.49
CA VAL A 250 -8.34 -3.54 16.40
C VAL A 250 -9.23 -2.78 17.37
N SER A 251 -10.47 -2.52 16.97
CA SER A 251 -11.50 -2.04 17.89
C SER A 251 -11.75 -3.06 19.01
N LEU A 252 -12.02 -2.61 20.22
CA LEU A 252 -12.44 -3.52 21.31
C LEU A 252 -13.74 -4.27 20.96
N ALA A 253 -14.54 -3.70 20.07
CA ALA A 253 -15.77 -4.31 19.56
C ALA A 253 -15.56 -5.15 18.29
N PHE A 254 -14.35 -5.22 17.73
CA PHE A 254 -13.99 -6.17 16.68
C PHE A 254 -14.06 -7.60 17.22
N GLY A 255 -14.22 -8.60 16.36
CA GLY A 255 -14.13 -10.01 16.75
C GLY A 255 -13.66 -10.85 15.57
N CYS A 256 -13.13 -12.03 15.85
CA CYS A 256 -12.80 -13.02 14.83
C CYS A 256 -13.01 -14.45 15.35
N GLY A 257 -12.97 -15.44 14.45
CA GLY A 257 -13.06 -16.86 14.80
C GLY A 257 -11.89 -17.39 15.63
N GLY A 258 -10.76 -16.67 15.66
CA GLY A 258 -9.60 -16.97 16.51
C GLY A 258 -9.70 -16.40 17.92
N HIS A 259 -10.90 -16.06 18.40
CA HIS A 259 -11.08 -15.61 19.78
C HIS A 259 -10.55 -16.67 20.76
N SER A 260 -9.93 -16.27 21.87
CA SER A 260 -9.32 -17.22 22.84
C SER A 260 -10.33 -18.22 23.42
N GLU A 261 -11.61 -17.83 23.44
CA GLU A 261 -12.75 -18.64 23.89
C GLU A 261 -13.66 -19.11 22.73
N ALA A 262 -13.20 -19.06 21.46
CA ALA A 262 -14.05 -19.37 20.31
C ALA A 262 -14.54 -20.83 20.27
N ALA A 263 -13.64 -21.77 20.54
CA ALA A 263 -13.95 -23.19 20.66
C ALA A 263 -12.79 -23.90 21.37
N VAL A 264 -13.08 -24.59 22.48
CA VAL A 264 -12.11 -25.50 23.11
C VAL A 264 -12.21 -26.83 22.38
N MET A 265 -11.18 -27.18 21.60
CA MET A 265 -11.10 -28.50 20.99
C MET A 265 -11.12 -29.57 22.10
N PRO A 266 -11.96 -30.62 21.98
CA PRO A 266 -11.93 -31.72 22.93
C PRO A 266 -10.53 -32.31 22.95
N ARG A 267 -10.04 -32.70 24.13
CA ARG A 267 -8.74 -33.36 24.25
C ARG A 267 -8.71 -34.53 23.27
N THR A 268 -7.68 -34.57 22.41
CA THR A 268 -7.46 -35.71 21.53
C THR A 268 -7.53 -36.98 22.37
N PRO A 269 -8.41 -37.93 22.04
CA PRO A 269 -8.47 -39.18 22.76
C PRO A 269 -7.08 -39.79 22.75
N ARG A 270 -6.50 -40.00 23.93
CA ARG A 270 -5.24 -40.72 24.01
C ARG A 270 -5.57 -42.16 23.62
N PRO A 271 -5.00 -42.70 22.52
CA PRO A 271 -5.22 -44.10 22.21
C PRO A 271 -4.78 -44.92 23.44
N PRO A 272 -5.53 -45.96 23.80
CA PRO A 272 -5.12 -46.83 24.89
C PRO A 272 -3.70 -47.33 24.62
N ALA A 273 -2.94 -47.59 25.69
CA ALA A 273 -1.65 -48.24 25.54
C ALA A 273 -1.85 -49.51 24.69
N PRO A 274 -0.97 -49.79 23.71
CA PRO A 274 -1.09 -50.99 22.92
C PRO A 274 -1.12 -52.19 23.88
N VAL A 275 -2.16 -53.01 23.74
CA VAL A 275 -2.20 -54.28 24.44
C VAL A 275 -1.27 -55.21 23.66
N ILE A 276 -0.10 -55.45 24.24
CA ILE A 276 0.85 -56.42 23.69
C ILE A 276 0.47 -57.78 24.28
N ASP A 277 -0.37 -58.53 23.56
CA ASP A 277 -0.84 -59.85 24.01
C ASP A 277 0.23 -60.95 23.82
N GLU A 278 1.19 -60.75 22.93
CA GLU A 278 2.28 -61.69 22.67
C GLU A 278 3.63 -60.97 22.72
N THR A 279 4.53 -61.48 23.57
CA THR A 279 5.92 -61.01 23.68
C THR A 279 6.92 -62.04 23.17
N ARG A 280 6.44 -63.19 22.68
CA ARG A 280 7.28 -64.19 22.04
C ARG A 280 7.61 -63.76 20.63
N VAL A 281 8.85 -64.03 20.27
CA VAL A 281 9.32 -63.92 18.90
C VAL A 281 8.79 -65.16 18.19
N ASP A 282 7.94 -64.98 17.18
CA ASP A 282 7.69 -66.05 16.21
C ASP A 282 8.98 -66.24 15.40
N GLU A 283 9.69 -67.32 15.69
CA GLU A 283 10.81 -67.75 14.86
C GLU A 283 10.24 -68.22 13.52
N LEU A 284 10.28 -67.35 12.52
CA LEU A 284 9.97 -67.71 11.14
C LEU A 284 11.20 -68.44 10.59
N PRO A 285 11.19 -69.77 10.40
CA PRO A 285 12.32 -70.46 9.79
C PRO A 285 12.42 -69.96 8.34
N LEU A 286 13.46 -69.18 8.07
CA LEU A 286 13.83 -68.87 6.71
C LEU A 286 14.43 -70.15 6.13
N ASP A 287 13.73 -70.77 5.19
CA ASP A 287 14.23 -71.92 4.45
C ASP A 287 15.47 -71.50 3.64
N THR A 288 16.64 -71.56 4.27
CA THR A 288 17.91 -71.59 3.56
C THR A 288 18.14 -73.04 3.19
N GLY A 289 17.59 -73.42 2.04
CA GLY A 289 17.56 -74.81 1.59
C GLY A 289 18.91 -75.53 1.64
N ALA A 290 18.79 -76.85 1.80
CA ALA A 290 19.82 -77.89 1.82
C ALA A 290 20.45 -78.17 3.20
N ASP A 291 19.92 -79.17 3.91
CA ASP A 291 20.42 -80.53 3.73
C ASP A 291 19.43 -81.59 4.23
N ALA A 292 19.30 -82.62 3.42
CA ALA A 292 18.41 -83.76 3.57
C ALA A 292 19.01 -84.85 4.48
N SER A 293 18.17 -85.86 4.79
CA SER A 293 18.34 -87.04 5.66
C SER A 293 17.96 -86.76 7.11
N ASP A 294 17.09 -87.51 7.80
CA ASP A 294 16.68 -88.91 7.73
C ASP A 294 15.37 -88.98 8.57
N GLY A 295 14.21 -89.45 8.09
CA GLY A 295 13.82 -90.87 8.08
C GLY A 295 12.92 -91.25 9.29
N GLY A 296 11.66 -91.65 9.04
CA GLY A 296 10.80 -92.41 9.98
C GLY A 296 9.42 -91.78 10.28
N GLU A 297 8.38 -92.11 9.51
CA GLU A 297 7.27 -93.04 9.86
C GLU A 297 6.31 -92.49 10.94
N ALA A 298 5.14 -91.99 10.52
CA ALA A 298 3.85 -92.70 10.42
C ALA A 298 3.12 -92.78 11.78
N ASP A 299 1.94 -92.18 11.90
CA ASP A 299 0.68 -92.92 11.74
C ASP A 299 -0.55 -92.00 11.83
N ALA A 300 -1.62 -92.47 11.22
CA ALA A 300 -2.92 -91.84 11.10
C ALA A 300 -3.79 -92.05 12.36
N SER A 301 -4.75 -91.14 12.60
CA SER A 301 -6.13 -91.42 13.04
C SER A 301 -6.86 -90.08 13.28
N ASP A 302 -7.96 -89.83 12.56
CA ASP A 302 -9.33 -90.25 12.89
C ASP A 302 -9.97 -89.22 13.83
N ASP A 303 -10.77 -88.29 13.31
CA ASP A 303 -12.26 -88.32 13.26
C ASP A 303 -12.72 -87.21 14.21
N GLY A 304 -13.74 -86.40 13.99
CA GLY A 304 -14.83 -86.39 13.03
C GLY A 304 -15.79 -85.26 13.44
N ALA A 305 -16.58 -84.82 12.47
CA ALA A 305 -17.97 -84.32 12.57
C ALA A 305 -18.28 -83.14 13.52
N ASP A 306 -18.67 -81.96 13.03
CA ASP A 306 -19.96 -81.61 12.37
C ASP A 306 -21.13 -81.48 13.37
N GLY A 307 -21.84 -80.35 13.31
CA GLY A 307 -23.05 -80.10 14.11
C GLY A 307 -23.22 -78.66 14.63
N PRO A 308 -24.15 -77.87 14.06
CA PRO A 308 -24.51 -76.51 14.50
C PRO A 308 -25.70 -76.52 15.48
N GLU A 309 -26.12 -75.33 15.92
CA GLU A 309 -27.40 -74.89 16.54
C GLU A 309 -27.06 -73.89 17.67
N SER A 310 -27.66 -72.71 17.82
CA SER A 310 -28.90 -72.11 17.31
C SER A 310 -28.87 -70.59 17.55
#